data_AF-A0A9W6CTA0-F1
#
_entry.id   AF-A0A9W6CTA0-F1
#
_cell.length_a   1.000
_cell.length_b   1.000
_cell.length_c   1.000
_cell.angle_alpha   90.00
_cell.angle_beta   90.00
_cell.angle_gamma   90.00
#
_symmetry.space_group_name_H-M   'P 1'
#
loop_
_entity.id
_entity.type
_entity.pdbx_description
1 polymer ?
#
loop_
_entity_poly.entity_id
_entity_poly.type
_entity_poly.pdbx_seq_one_letter_code
_entity_poly.pdbx_strand_id
1 'polypeptide(L)'
;MRTAARAVLHVPLFGWLLRDAIYGLPDAKYFFIANLIFAFGYLTYFFGYAFIIIYALTATALALTALVILTASDLLATMAKRRAARLARGR
;
A
#
# COMPACT_ATOMS: atom_id res chain seq x y z
N MET A 1 -3.48 -2.60 14.30
CA MET A 1 -2.51 -2.16 13.27
C MET A 1 -1.03 -2.43 13.60
N ARG A 2 -0.59 -2.47 14.88
CA ARG A 2 0.82 -2.75 15.22
C ARG A 2 1.31 -4.18 14.92
N THR A 3 0.41 -5.17 14.93
CA THR A 3 0.74 -6.59 14.74
C THR A 3 1.07 -6.95 13.28
N ALA A 4 0.33 -6.40 12.30
CA ALA A 4 0.61 -6.63 10.89
C ALA A 4 1.95 -6.00 10.45
N ALA A 5 2.26 -4.79 10.92
CA ALA A 5 3.54 -4.13 10.66
C ALA A 5 4.74 -4.93 11.23
N ARG A 6 4.55 -5.60 12.38
CA ARG A 6 5.60 -6.42 13.02
C ARG A 6 5.81 -7.76 12.30
N ALA A 7 4.75 -8.33 11.72
CA ALA A 7 4.83 -9.55 10.92
C ALA A 7 5.58 -9.32 9.61
N VAL A 8 5.35 -8.18 8.93
CA VAL A 8 6.08 -7.81 7.70
C VAL A 8 7.58 -7.61 7.97
N LEU A 9 7.94 -7.07 9.14
CA LEU A 9 9.34 -6.89 9.56
C LEU A 9 10.06 -8.20 9.97
N HIS A 10 9.33 -9.30 10.12
CA HIS A 10 9.89 -10.62 10.43
C HIS A 10 9.99 -11.54 9.20
N VAL A 11 9.52 -11.10 8.03
CA VAL A 11 9.76 -11.82 6.79
C VAL A 11 11.21 -11.57 6.38
N PRO A 12 12.11 -12.56 6.43
CA PRO A 12 13.56 -12.34 6.34
C PRO A 12 14.01 -11.77 4.99
N LEU A 13 13.23 -11.91 3.92
CA LEU A 13 13.54 -11.31 2.61
C LEU A 13 12.98 -9.89 2.45
N PHE A 14 11.67 -9.70 2.60
CA PHE A 14 11.04 -8.39 2.37
C PHE A 14 11.21 -7.41 3.55
N GLY A 15 11.20 -7.92 4.78
CA GLY A 15 11.27 -7.10 6.00
C GLY A 15 12.65 -6.48 6.22
N TRP A 16 13.73 -7.18 5.87
CA TRP A 16 15.10 -6.64 5.94
C TRP A 16 15.33 -5.56 4.89
N LEU A 17 15.00 -5.86 3.63
CA LEU A 17 15.08 -4.91 2.51
C LEU A 17 14.25 -3.65 2.75
N LEU A 18 13.02 -3.79 3.25
CA LEU A 18 12.14 -2.67 3.55
C LEU A 18 12.63 -1.86 4.76
N ARG A 19 13.16 -2.53 5.79
CA ARG A 19 13.75 -1.86 6.96
C ARG A 19 14.99 -1.06 6.57
N ASP A 20 15.83 -1.60 5.70
CA ASP A 20 17.05 -0.94 5.23
C ASP A 20 16.73 0.21 4.26
N ALA A 21 15.67 0.11 3.45
CA ALA A 21 15.19 1.22 2.63
C ALA A 21 14.63 2.39 3.43
N ILE A 22 14.07 2.15 4.63
CA ILE A 22 13.45 3.18 5.48
C ILE A 22 14.47 3.82 6.44
N TYR A 23 15.39 3.03 7.00
CA TYR A 23 16.32 3.47 8.06
C TYR A 23 17.80 3.47 7.64
N GLY A 24 18.13 2.97 6.45
CA GLY A 24 19.50 2.82 5.97
C GLY A 24 20.05 4.05 5.25
N LEU A 25 21.24 3.90 4.67
CA LEU A 25 21.96 4.94 3.93
C LEU A 25 21.14 5.44 2.72
N PRO A 26 21.37 6.66 2.23
CA PRO A 26 20.65 7.21 1.07
C PRO A 26 20.67 6.30 -0.16
N ASP A 27 21.67 5.44 -0.33
CA ASP A 27 21.76 4.52 -1.47
C ASP A 27 20.93 3.23 -1.30
N ALA A 28 20.49 2.90 -0.09
CA ALA A 28 19.74 1.68 0.23
C ALA A 28 18.41 1.59 -0.55
N LYS A 29 17.82 2.74 -0.91
CA LYS A 29 16.60 2.80 -1.73
C LYS A 29 16.80 2.18 -3.13
N TYR A 30 17.99 2.32 -3.73
CA TYR A 30 18.27 1.77 -5.06
C TYR A 30 18.42 0.26 -5.01
N PHE A 31 19.10 -0.26 -3.98
CA PHE A 31 19.20 -1.70 -3.74
C PHE A 31 17.83 -2.33 -3.48
N PHE A 32 16.93 -1.62 -2.80
CA PHE A 32 15.56 -2.10 -2.61
C PHE A 32 14.81 -2.28 -3.93
N ILE A 33 14.82 -1.24 -4.78
CA ILE A 33 14.15 -1.28 -6.08
C ILE A 33 14.76 -2.37 -6.97
N ALA A 34 16.10 -2.48 -7.00
CA ALA A 34 16.78 -3.52 -7.76
C ALA A 34 16.35 -4.93 -7.32
N ASN A 35 16.38 -5.22 -6.01
CA ASN A 35 15.95 -6.51 -5.48
C ASN A 35 14.47 -6.80 -5.78
N LEU A 36 13.61 -5.79 -5.73
CA LEU A 36 12.20 -5.94 -6.08
C LEU A 36 12.02 -6.32 -7.56
N ILE A 37 12.76 -5.67 -8.46
CA ILE A 37 12.74 -5.99 -9.89
C ILE A 37 13.24 -7.41 -10.13
N PHE A 38 14.35 -7.81 -9.51
CA PHE A 38 14.88 -9.18 -9.63
C PHE A 38 13.90 -10.22 -9.07
N ALA A 39 13.24 -9.95 -7.95
CA ALA A 39 12.23 -10.84 -7.39
C ALA A 39 11.03 -11.01 -8.32
N PHE A 40 10.53 -9.91 -8.91
CA PHE A 40 9.45 -9.94 -9.89
C PHE A 40 9.87 -10.69 -11.16
N GLY A 41 11.09 -10.46 -11.64
CA GLY A 41 11.67 -11.19 -12.77
C GLY A 41 11.78 -12.69 -12.49
N TYR A 42 12.26 -13.07 -11.31
CA TYR A 42 12.37 -14.47 -10.89
C TYR A 42 11.01 -15.16 -10.76
N LEU A 43 10.02 -14.49 -10.16
CA LEU A 43 8.65 -14.99 -10.06
C LEU A 43 8.00 -15.13 -11.44
N THR A 44 8.21 -14.16 -12.32
CA THR A 44 7.75 -14.23 -13.72
C THR A 44 8.44 -15.36 -14.48
N TYR A 45 9.73 -15.61 -14.23
CA TYR A 45 10.44 -16.72 -14.85
C TYR A 45 9.88 -18.09 -14.40
N PHE A 46 9.61 -18.26 -13.10
CA PHE A 46 9.15 -19.54 -12.55
C PHE A 46 7.66 -19.82 -12.82
N PHE A 47 6.80 -18.81 -12.68
CA PHE A 47 5.34 -18.93 -12.82
C PHE A 47 4.82 -18.45 -14.18
N GLY A 48 5.67 -17.84 -15.01
CA GLY A 48 5.30 -17.29 -16.30
C GLY A 48 4.36 -16.08 -16.21
N TYR A 49 3.58 -15.89 -17.27
CA TYR A 49 2.59 -14.82 -17.37
C TYR A 49 1.49 -14.88 -16.29
N ALA A 50 1.24 -16.04 -15.70
CA ALA A 50 0.24 -16.19 -14.64
C ALA A 50 0.53 -15.28 -13.45
N PHE A 51 1.81 -15.11 -13.07
CA PHE A 51 2.19 -14.20 -12.00
C PHE A 51 1.83 -12.74 -12.31
N ILE A 52 2.14 -12.28 -13.53
CA ILE A 52 1.85 -10.90 -13.95
C ILE A 52 0.34 -10.65 -13.95
N ILE A 53 -0.46 -11.60 -14.45
CA ILE A 53 -1.92 -11.48 -14.51
C ILE A 53 -2.50 -11.37 -13.09
N ILE A 54 -2.11 -12.26 -12.18
CA ILE A 54 -2.60 -12.24 -10.79
C ILE A 54 -2.17 -10.96 -10.09
N TYR A 55 -0.92 -10.53 -10.29
CA TYR A 55 -0.42 -9.27 -9.72
C TYR A 55 -1.22 -8.07 -10.24
N ALA A 56 -1.49 -8.01 -11.54
CA ALA A 56 -2.30 -6.94 -12.13
C ALA A 56 -3.73 -6.93 -11.57
N LEU A 57 -4.39 -8.09 -11.49
CA LEU A 57 -5.76 -8.21 -10.97
C LEU A 57 -5.85 -7.79 -9.49
N THR A 58 -4.88 -8.22 -8.68
CA THR A 58 -4.82 -7.84 -7.26
C THR A 58 -4.55 -6.34 -7.09
N ALA A 59 -3.64 -5.76 -7.89
CA ALA A 59 -3.40 -4.32 -7.90
C ALA A 59 -4.63 -3.52 -8.33
N THR A 60 -5.38 -3.97 -9.34
CA THR A 60 -6.63 -3.34 -9.76
C THR A 60 -7.69 -3.38 -8.65
N ALA A 61 -7.89 -4.53 -8.01
CA ALA A 61 -8.84 -4.66 -6.91
C ALA A 61 -8.49 -3.73 -5.73
N LEU A 62 -7.20 -3.64 -5.39
CA LEU A 62 -6.70 -2.72 -4.37
C LEU A 62 -6.93 -1.25 -4.76
N ALA A 63 -6.65 -0.88 -6.01
CA ALA A 63 -6.85 0.49 -6.49
C ALA A 63 -8.33 0.90 -6.44
N LEU A 64 -9.24 0.04 -6.89
CA LEU A 64 -10.68 0.29 -6.80
C LEU A 64 -11.15 0.41 -5.36
N THR A 65 -10.68 -0.48 -4.49
CA THR A 65 -11.00 -0.43 -3.05
C THR A 65 -10.51 0.87 -2.41
N ALA A 66 -9.27 1.27 -2.72
CA ALA A 66 -8.70 2.53 -2.24
C ALA A 66 -9.51 3.75 -2.72
N LEU A 67 -9.94 3.76 -3.99
CA LEU A 67 -10.75 4.84 -4.55
C LEU A 67 -12.11 4.94 -3.85
N VAL A 68 -12.78 3.80 -3.61
CA VAL A 68 -14.04 3.76 -2.88
C VAL A 68 -13.86 4.29 -1.45
N ILE A 69 -12.81 3.85 -0.75
CA ILE A 69 -12.52 4.29 0.61
C ILE A 69 -12.23 5.80 0.65
N LEU A 70 -11.41 6.30 -0.27
CA LEU A 70 -11.06 7.71 -0.36
C LEU A 70 -12.33 8.56 -0.58
N THR A 71 -13.14 8.15 -1.56
CA THR A 71 -14.39 8.83 -1.91
C THR A 71 -15.39 8.81 -0.76
N ALA A 72 -15.56 7.67 -0.09
CA ALA A 72 -16.44 7.55 1.06
C ALA A 72 -15.96 8.44 2.21
N SER A 73 -14.65 8.49 2.46
CA SER A 73 -14.05 9.32 3.50
C SER A 73 -14.29 10.81 3.25
N ASP A 74 -14.14 11.27 2.01
CA ASP A 74 -14.39 12.67 1.63
C ASP A 74 -15.88 13.05 1.74
N LEU A 75 -16.77 12.14 1.34
CA LEU A 75 -18.22 12.31 1.50
C LEU A 75 -18.60 12.40 2.98
N LEU A 76 -18.09 11.50 3.82
CA LEU A 76 -18.30 11.49 5.27
C LEU A 76 -17.81 12.79 5.91
N ALA A 77 -16.61 13.24 5.55
CA ALA A 77 -16.04 14.51 6.04
C ALA A 77 -16.92 15.71 5.65
N THR A 78 -17.41 15.73 4.41
CA THR A 78 -18.28 16.79 3.91
C THR A 78 -19.64 16.80 4.62
N MET A 79 -20.23 15.63 4.86
CA MET A 79 -21.49 15.50 5.60
C MET A 79 -21.35 15.96 7.05
N ALA A 80 -20.27 15.57 7.74
CA ALA A 80 -19.98 16.01 9.09
C ALA A 80 -19.88 17.55 9.17
N LYS A 81 -19.16 18.16 8.22
CA LYS A 81 -19.03 19.63 8.14
C LYS A 81 -20.38 20.32 7.92
N ARG A 82 -21.20 19.81 7.00
CA ARG A 82 -22.56 20.34 6.74
C ARG A 82 -23.48 20.22 7.96
N ARG A 83 -23.40 19.11 8.69
CA ARG A 83 -24.18 18.88 9.92
C ARG A 83 -23.80 19.88 11.01
N ALA A 84 -22.50 20.10 11.24
CA ALA A 84 -22.00 21.09 12.18
C ALA A 84 -22.48 22.52 11.83
N ALA A 85 -22.42 22.89 10.55
CA ALA A 85 -22.86 24.21 10.07
C ALA A 85 -24.38 24.43 10.14
N ARG A 86 -25.20 23.36 10.18
CA ARG A 86 -26.66 23.47 10.42
C ARG A 86 -26.97 23.69 11.89
N LEU A 87 -26.30 22.95 12.78
CA LEU A 87 -26.47 23.09 14.23
C LEU A 87 -26.04 24.47 14.73
N ALA A 88 -24.99 25.05 14.14
CA ALA A 88 -24.53 26.40 14.47
C ALA A 88 -25.49 27.51 13.99
N ARG A 89 -26.37 27.25 13.03
CA ARG A 89 -27.36 28.21 12.51
C ARG A 89 -28.73 28.12 13.17
N GLY A 90 -29.00 27.05 13.92
CA GLY A 90 -30.24 26.86 14.68
C GLY A 90 -30.15 27.35 16.13
N ARG A 91 -29.05 28.02 16.50
CA ARG A 91 -28.88 28.82 17.71
C ARG A 91 -28.79 30.28 17.29
#